data_AF-A0A8R7QB79-F1
#
_entry.id   AF-A0A8R7QB79-F1
#
_cell.length_a   1.000
_cell.length_b   1.000
_cell.length_c   1.000
_cell.angle_alpha   90.00
_cell.angle_beta   90.00
_cell.angle_gamma   90.00
#
_symmetry.space_group_name_H-M   'P 1'
#
loop_
_entity.id
_entity.type
_entity.pdbx_description
1 polymer ?
#
loop_
_entity_poly.entity_id
_entity_poly.type
_entity_poly.pdbx_seq_one_letter_code
_entity_poly.pdbx_strand_id
1 'polypeptide(L)'
;MKLNPMKFVPALVDGDAVIGDSYAIALYLEDKYPQRPLLPQDLKKKALNIQIASIVCSGIQPLHNLTLVRFIEQKVGTGESIPWVKQQIDRGFTAVENMIKGCAGKFAMGDEVQLADVFLAPQIFAAVTRYQIDMSNYPTLARLYDQYMTHPAFEAALPDRQPDAPSSA
;
A
#
# COMPACT_ATOMS: atom_id res chain seq x y z
N MET A 1 -21.11 4.44 -14.19
CA MET A 1 -19.84 3.68 -14.10
C MET A 1 -19.01 3.87 -15.39
N LYS A 2 -18.64 5.12 -15.72
CA LYS A 2 -17.89 5.48 -16.95
C LYS A 2 -16.44 5.94 -16.69
N LEU A 3 -16.06 6.17 -15.43
CA LEU A 3 -14.79 6.83 -15.08
C LEU A 3 -13.57 5.90 -15.13
N ASN A 4 -13.67 4.69 -14.54
CA ASN A 4 -12.61 3.69 -14.63
C ASN A 4 -13.06 2.48 -15.45
N PRO A 5 -12.50 2.24 -16.65
CA PRO A 5 -12.83 1.08 -17.49
C PRO A 5 -12.60 -0.26 -16.79
N MET A 6 -11.62 -0.34 -15.90
CA MET A 6 -11.32 -1.55 -15.12
C MET A 6 -12.34 -1.84 -14.01
N LYS A 7 -13.27 -0.91 -13.74
CA LYS A 7 -14.32 -1.04 -12.72
C LYS A 7 -13.80 -1.26 -11.30
N PHE A 8 -12.56 -0.85 -11.04
CA PHE A 8 -11.95 -0.80 -9.71
C PHE A 8 -11.87 0.63 -9.18
N VAL A 9 -11.66 0.74 -7.88
CA VAL A 9 -11.23 1.96 -7.21
C VAL A 9 -9.73 1.88 -6.91
N PRO A 10 -9.01 3.01 -6.81
CA PRO A 10 -9.48 4.39 -6.97
C PRO A 10 -9.57 4.86 -8.43
N ALA A 11 -10.21 6.02 -8.62
CA ALA A 11 -10.11 6.86 -9.81
C ALA A 11 -10.06 8.33 -9.38
N LEU A 12 -9.03 9.06 -9.81
CA LEU A 12 -8.90 10.49 -9.58
C LEU A 12 -9.48 11.26 -10.78
N VAL A 13 -10.36 12.21 -10.51
CA VAL A 13 -10.82 13.20 -11.49
C VAL A 13 -10.19 14.54 -11.12
N ASP A 14 -9.42 15.11 -12.03
CA ASP A 14 -8.67 16.36 -11.81
C ASP A 14 -8.76 17.23 -13.07
N GLY A 15 -9.72 18.16 -13.07
CA GLY A 15 -10.09 18.92 -14.26
C GLY A 15 -10.67 18.01 -15.36
N ASP A 16 -10.02 17.99 -16.51
CA ASP A 16 -10.34 17.13 -17.65
C ASP A 16 -9.64 15.76 -17.60
N ALA A 17 -8.69 15.57 -16.68
CA ALA A 17 -8.00 14.31 -16.50
C ALA A 17 -8.83 13.33 -15.65
N VAL A 18 -8.93 12.08 -16.12
CA VAL A 18 -9.47 10.96 -15.36
C VAL A 18 -8.42 9.85 -15.32
N ILE A 19 -7.84 9.63 -14.15
CA ILE A 19 -6.74 8.69 -13.95
C ILE A 19 -7.23 7.58 -13.04
N GLY A 20 -7.32 6.36 -13.59
CA GLY A 20 -7.43 5.14 -12.79
C GLY A 20 -6.05 4.61 -12.43
N ASP A 21 -5.98 3.73 -11.44
CA ASP A 21 -4.75 3.12 -10.88
C ASP A 21 -4.02 4.01 -9.84
N SER A 22 -3.86 3.49 -8.63
CA SER A 22 -3.25 4.24 -7.51
C SER A 22 -1.78 4.57 -7.75
N TYR A 23 -1.05 3.73 -8.47
CA TYR A 23 0.36 3.97 -8.80
C TYR A 23 0.50 5.11 -9.81
N ALA A 24 -0.31 5.08 -10.87
CA ALA A 24 -0.36 6.16 -11.85
C ALA A 24 -0.81 7.49 -11.23
N ILE A 25 -1.82 7.46 -10.36
CA ILE A 25 -2.27 8.64 -9.61
C ILE A 25 -1.14 9.22 -8.75
N ALA A 26 -0.39 8.38 -8.03
CA ALA A 26 0.69 8.86 -7.16
C ALA A 26 1.80 9.55 -7.96
N LEU A 27 2.17 9.03 -9.14
CA LEU A 27 3.17 9.66 -10.01
C LEU A 27 2.63 10.95 -10.66
N TYR A 28 1.35 10.99 -11.04
CA TYR A 28 0.73 12.21 -11.54
C TYR A 28 0.76 13.34 -10.48
N LEU A 29 0.47 13.01 -9.22
CA LEU A 29 0.50 13.97 -8.12
C LEU A 29 1.92 14.41 -7.77
N GLU A 30 2.90 13.51 -7.86
CA GLU A 30 4.33 13.84 -7.71
C GLU A 30 4.75 14.92 -8.72
N ASP A 31 4.39 14.76 -10.00
CA ASP A 31 4.73 15.72 -11.05
C ASP A 31 3.92 17.02 -10.93
N LYS A 32 2.66 16.94 -10.48
CA LYS A 32 1.77 18.10 -10.36
C LYS A 32 2.10 19.00 -9.16
N TYR A 33 2.61 18.44 -8.07
CA TYR A 33 2.91 19.16 -6.82
C TYR A 33 4.38 19.02 -6.39
N PRO A 34 5.35 19.49 -7.20
CA PRO A 34 6.78 19.24 -6.98
C PRO A 34 7.36 19.89 -5.71
N GLN A 35 6.60 20.73 -5.02
CA GLN A 35 6.95 21.41 -3.78
C GLN A 35 6.79 20.48 -2.56
N ARG A 36 6.16 19.32 -2.73
CA ARG A 36 5.99 18.28 -1.70
C ARG A 36 6.36 16.92 -2.27
N PRO A 37 7.64 16.71 -2.65
CA PRO A 37 8.05 15.52 -3.35
C PRO A 37 7.98 14.29 -2.45
N LEU A 38 7.40 13.21 -2.97
CA LEU A 38 7.45 11.87 -2.40
C LEU A 38 8.63 11.06 -2.96
N LEU A 39 9.25 11.50 -4.06
CA LEU A 39 10.43 10.85 -4.62
C LEU A 39 11.70 11.65 -4.34
N PRO A 40 12.74 11.02 -3.77
CA PRO A 40 14.02 11.68 -3.57
C PRO A 40 14.74 11.93 -4.92
N GLN A 41 15.62 12.94 -4.94
CA GLN A 41 16.42 13.27 -6.12
C GLN A 41 17.55 12.27 -6.38
N ASP A 42 18.07 11.60 -5.33
CA ASP A 42 19.05 10.54 -5.52
C ASP A 42 18.46 9.37 -6.30
N LEU A 43 19.10 9.02 -7.42
CA LEU A 43 18.58 8.03 -8.36
C LEU A 43 18.39 6.64 -7.75
N LYS A 44 19.31 6.20 -6.87
CA LYS A 44 19.23 4.89 -6.24
C LYS A 44 18.10 4.84 -5.23
N LYS A 45 17.96 5.92 -4.44
CA LYS A 45 16.85 6.08 -3.50
C LYS A 45 15.49 6.16 -4.21
N LYS A 46 15.44 6.88 -5.33
CA LYS A 46 14.24 6.98 -6.17
C LYS A 46 13.84 5.62 -6.73
N ALA A 47 14.80 4.88 -7.30
CA ALA A 47 14.57 3.54 -7.83
C ALA A 47 14.06 2.59 -6.75
N LEU A 48 14.63 2.62 -5.54
CA LEU A 48 14.19 1.80 -4.42
C LEU A 48 12.75 2.13 -3.99
N ASN A 49 12.40 3.41 -3.91
CA ASN A 49 11.03 3.84 -3.62
C ASN A 49 10.01 3.31 -4.63
N ILE A 50 10.33 3.47 -5.91
CA ILE A 50 9.52 2.96 -7.03
C ILE A 50 9.40 1.44 -6.95
N GLN A 51 10.49 0.74 -6.65
CA GLN A 51 10.51 -0.72 -6.54
C GLN A 51 9.61 -1.21 -5.40
N ILE A 52 9.68 -0.61 -4.22
CA ILE A 52 8.85 -0.99 -3.07
C ILE A 52 7.37 -0.72 -3.36
N ALA A 53 7.05 0.47 -3.87
CA ALA A 53 5.69 0.82 -4.27
C ALA A 53 5.15 -0.17 -5.32
N SER A 54 5.97 -0.55 -6.31
CA SER A 54 5.62 -1.58 -7.29
C SER A 54 5.41 -2.95 -6.65
N ILE A 55 6.27 -3.39 -5.72
CA ILE A 55 6.09 -4.69 -5.03
C ILE A 55 4.73 -4.75 -4.36
N VAL A 56 4.31 -3.68 -3.68
CA VAL A 56 2.98 -3.61 -3.08
C VAL A 56 1.89 -3.64 -4.15
N CYS A 57 1.96 -2.72 -5.13
CA CYS A 57 0.90 -2.53 -6.13
C CYS A 57 0.72 -3.67 -7.12
N SER A 58 1.77 -4.39 -7.48
CA SER A 58 1.71 -5.47 -8.47
C SER A 58 2.00 -6.85 -7.89
N GLY A 59 2.84 -6.92 -6.86
CA GLY A 59 3.33 -8.17 -6.28
C GLY A 59 2.57 -8.66 -5.04
N ILE A 60 1.81 -7.80 -4.36
CA ILE A 60 1.07 -8.15 -3.14
C ILE A 60 -0.43 -7.87 -3.31
N GLN A 61 -0.81 -6.60 -3.47
CA GLN A 61 -2.20 -6.14 -3.39
C GLN A 61 -3.15 -6.85 -4.37
N PRO A 62 -2.79 -7.03 -5.66
CA PRO A 62 -3.67 -7.71 -6.61
C PRO A 62 -3.92 -9.17 -6.24
N LEU A 63 -2.95 -9.82 -5.59
CA LEU A 63 -3.02 -11.23 -5.21
C LEU A 63 -3.90 -11.48 -3.98
N HIS A 64 -4.35 -10.42 -3.30
CA HIS A 64 -5.36 -10.48 -2.26
C HIS A 64 -6.52 -9.51 -2.51
N ASN A 65 -6.71 -9.10 -3.77
CA ASN A 65 -7.87 -8.34 -4.18
C ASN A 65 -9.15 -9.17 -3.95
N LEU A 66 -10.25 -8.49 -3.58
CA LEU A 66 -11.53 -9.12 -3.27
C LEU A 66 -12.04 -10.05 -4.39
N THR A 67 -11.82 -9.69 -5.66
CA THR A 67 -12.24 -10.50 -6.81
C THR A 67 -11.51 -11.84 -6.82
N LEU A 68 -10.19 -11.83 -6.60
CA LEU A 68 -9.39 -13.05 -6.57
C LEU A 68 -9.67 -13.87 -5.32
N VAL A 69 -9.77 -13.24 -4.16
CA VAL A 69 -10.12 -13.92 -2.89
C VAL A 69 -11.46 -14.65 -3.04
N ARG A 70 -12.49 -14.00 -3.60
CA ARG A 70 -13.79 -14.64 -3.87
C ARG A 70 -13.69 -15.78 -4.88
N PHE A 71 -12.86 -15.61 -5.92
CA PHE A 71 -12.63 -16.66 -6.90
C PHE A 71 -12.02 -17.91 -6.24
N ILE A 72 -10.99 -17.74 -5.40
CA ILE A 72 -10.35 -18.85 -4.69
C ILE A 72 -11.37 -19.57 -3.79
N GLU A 73 -12.11 -18.84 -2.97
CA GLU A 73 -13.14 -19.42 -2.09
C GLU A 73 -14.22 -20.21 -2.84
N GLN A 74 -14.60 -19.75 -4.04
CA GLN A 74 -15.69 -20.36 -4.81
C GLN A 74 -15.23 -21.48 -5.75
N LYS A 75 -14.00 -21.41 -6.27
CA LYS A 75 -13.54 -22.26 -7.38
C LYS A 75 -12.39 -23.19 -7.01
N VAL A 76 -11.60 -22.85 -6.00
CA VAL A 76 -10.48 -23.67 -5.52
C VAL A 76 -10.94 -24.47 -4.30
N GLY A 77 -11.48 -23.78 -3.28
CA GLY A 77 -12.00 -24.43 -2.09
C GLY A 77 -12.31 -23.42 -0.99
N THR A 78 -13.30 -23.75 -0.16
CA THR A 78 -13.64 -22.92 1.02
C THR A 78 -12.49 -22.95 2.03
N GLY A 79 -12.02 -21.78 2.44
CA GLY A 79 -10.90 -21.61 3.36
C GLY A 79 -9.53 -21.48 2.69
N GLU A 80 -9.44 -21.64 1.36
CA GLU A 80 -8.17 -21.58 0.64
C GLU A 80 -7.67 -20.15 0.40
N SER A 81 -8.53 -19.13 0.52
CA SER A 81 -8.10 -17.76 0.23
C SER A 81 -7.18 -17.18 1.29
N ILE A 82 -7.39 -17.49 2.58
CA ILE A 82 -6.55 -16.94 3.65
C ILE A 82 -5.12 -17.48 3.59
N PRO A 83 -4.86 -18.80 3.47
CA PRO A 83 -3.51 -19.33 3.25
C PRO A 83 -2.82 -18.69 2.05
N TRP A 84 -3.54 -18.56 0.92
CA TRP A 84 -3.02 -17.90 -0.27
C TRP A 84 -2.58 -16.46 0.02
N VAL A 85 -3.47 -15.64 0.60
CA VAL A 85 -3.18 -14.24 0.91
C VAL A 85 -1.99 -14.12 1.85
N LYS A 86 -1.94 -14.92 2.92
CA LYS A 86 -0.83 -14.92 3.88
C LYS A 86 0.49 -15.21 3.19
N GLN A 87 0.53 -16.21 2.30
CA GLN A 87 1.74 -16.55 1.54
C GLN A 87 2.22 -15.39 0.64
N GLN A 88 1.30 -14.69 -0.04
CA GLN A 88 1.68 -13.59 -0.93
C GLN A 88 2.18 -12.36 -0.16
N ILE A 89 1.54 -12.06 0.98
CA ILE A 89 2.01 -11.00 1.88
C ILE A 89 3.38 -11.36 2.44
N ASP A 90 3.56 -12.59 2.92
CA ASP A 90 4.82 -13.08 3.50
C ASP A 90 6.00 -12.93 2.51
N ARG A 91 5.81 -13.37 1.27
CA ARG A 91 6.81 -13.21 0.20
C ARG A 91 7.15 -11.74 -0.04
N GLY A 92 6.15 -10.88 -0.12
CA GLY A 92 6.34 -9.45 -0.37
C GLY A 92 7.02 -8.73 0.79
N PHE A 93 6.57 -9.00 2.02
CA PHE A 93 7.12 -8.40 3.25
C PHE A 93 8.55 -8.85 3.50
N THR A 94 8.86 -10.13 3.28
CA THR A 94 10.23 -10.64 3.35
C THR A 94 11.16 -9.90 2.38
N ALA A 95 10.71 -9.65 1.15
CA ALA A 95 11.51 -8.89 0.19
C ALA A 95 11.71 -7.43 0.64
N VAL A 96 10.64 -6.73 1.00
CA VAL A 96 10.70 -5.32 1.41
C VAL A 96 11.53 -5.15 2.67
N GLU A 97 11.30 -5.95 3.72
CA GLU A 97 12.04 -5.91 4.99
C GLU A 97 13.56 -6.00 4.75
N ASN A 98 13.99 -6.91 3.87
CA ASN A 98 15.39 -7.06 3.52
C ASN A 98 15.93 -5.88 2.69
N MET A 99 15.12 -5.33 1.78
CA MET A 99 15.52 -4.20 0.93
C MET A 99 15.69 -2.89 1.70
N ILE A 100 14.87 -2.64 2.71
CA ILE A 100 14.94 -1.41 3.51
C ILE A 100 15.90 -1.53 4.70
N LYS A 101 16.42 -2.75 4.96
CA LYS A 101 17.37 -3.02 6.01
C LYS A 101 18.64 -2.18 5.80
N GLY A 102 18.89 -1.25 6.72
CA GLY A 102 20.04 -0.35 6.69
C GLY A 102 19.83 0.99 5.99
N CYS A 103 18.65 1.25 5.40
CA CYS A 103 18.29 2.59 4.90
C CYS A 103 17.02 3.18 5.53
N ALA A 104 16.22 2.37 6.23
CA ALA A 104 15.09 2.85 6.99
C ALA A 104 15.54 3.81 8.11
N GLY A 105 14.92 4.99 8.15
CA GLY A 105 15.07 5.98 9.23
C GLY A 105 13.79 6.04 10.05
N LYS A 106 13.23 7.22 10.29
CA LYS A 106 11.87 7.34 10.82
C LYS A 106 10.85 6.60 9.94
N PHE A 107 10.97 6.71 8.62
CA PHE A 107 10.11 6.06 7.62
C PHE A 107 10.89 5.01 6.81
N ALA A 108 10.27 4.45 5.76
CA ALA A 108 10.86 3.35 4.98
C ALA A 108 12.22 3.73 4.38
N MET A 109 12.43 5.02 4.10
CA MET A 109 13.69 5.55 3.59
C MET A 109 14.00 6.93 4.18
N GLY A 110 14.80 6.96 5.25
CA GLY A 110 15.15 8.19 5.96
C GLY A 110 14.03 8.74 6.84
N ASP A 111 13.98 10.05 7.03
CA ASP A 111 13.16 10.70 8.07
C ASP A 111 11.91 11.42 7.55
N GLU A 112 11.70 11.41 6.23
CA GLU A 112 10.52 11.98 5.57
C GLU A 112 9.68 10.88 4.92
N VAL A 113 8.36 11.12 4.79
CA VAL A 113 7.45 10.22 4.08
C VAL A 113 7.77 10.26 2.59
N GLN A 114 7.97 9.09 1.99
CA GLN A 114 8.25 8.95 0.57
C GLN A 114 7.23 8.02 -0.11
N LEU A 115 7.35 7.85 -1.43
CA LEU A 115 6.42 7.05 -2.22
C LEU A 115 6.26 5.63 -1.65
N ALA A 116 7.36 5.00 -1.21
CA ALA A 116 7.30 3.67 -0.60
C ALA A 116 6.33 3.61 0.59
N ASP A 117 6.37 4.63 1.47
CA ASP A 117 5.51 4.71 2.66
C ASP A 117 4.03 4.82 2.30
N VAL A 118 3.71 5.58 1.25
CA VAL A 118 2.32 5.76 0.78
C VAL A 118 1.68 4.44 0.38
N PHE A 119 2.46 3.49 -0.15
CA PHE A 119 1.97 2.15 -0.49
C PHE A 119 2.11 1.15 0.65
N LEU A 120 3.17 1.25 1.46
CA LEU A 120 3.37 0.36 2.61
C LEU A 120 2.32 0.57 3.70
N ALA A 121 1.97 1.81 4.02
CA ALA A 121 1.03 2.13 5.09
C ALA A 121 -0.31 1.35 4.98
N PRO A 122 -1.06 1.43 3.86
CA PRO A 122 -2.30 0.67 3.73
C PRO A 122 -2.08 -0.85 3.65
N GLN A 123 -0.96 -1.30 3.07
CA GLN A 123 -0.66 -2.72 2.95
C GLN A 123 -0.36 -3.37 4.32
N ILE A 124 0.44 -2.70 5.15
CA ILE A 124 0.77 -3.17 6.50
C ILE A 124 -0.47 -3.07 7.40
N PHE A 125 -1.25 -1.99 7.27
CA PHE A 125 -2.53 -1.87 7.99
C PHE A 125 -3.45 -3.06 7.68
N ALA A 126 -3.62 -3.43 6.40
CA ALA A 126 -4.43 -4.60 6.03
C ALA A 126 -3.82 -5.92 6.53
N ALA A 127 -2.51 -6.08 6.48
CA ALA A 127 -1.83 -7.27 6.98
C ALA A 127 -2.10 -7.49 8.48
N VAL A 128 -2.02 -6.43 9.29
CA VAL A 128 -2.26 -6.46 10.74
C VAL A 128 -3.75 -6.64 11.05
N THR A 129 -4.59 -5.76 10.53
CA THR A 129 -6.00 -5.64 10.98
C THR A 129 -6.93 -6.67 10.35
N ARG A 130 -6.67 -7.05 9.08
CA ARG A 130 -7.57 -7.94 8.32
C ARG A 130 -7.07 -9.37 8.26
N TYR A 131 -5.76 -9.57 8.08
CA TYR A 131 -5.18 -10.89 7.84
C TYR A 131 -4.42 -11.46 9.04
N GLN A 132 -4.26 -10.69 10.11
CA GLN A 132 -3.59 -11.11 11.34
C GLN A 132 -2.22 -11.75 11.04
N ILE A 133 -1.43 -11.07 10.21
CA ILE A 133 -0.05 -11.46 9.91
C ILE A 133 0.81 -11.24 11.16
N ASP A 134 1.63 -12.24 11.50
CA ASP A 134 2.62 -12.09 12.56
C ASP A 134 3.76 -11.18 12.09
N MET A 135 3.77 -9.96 12.61
CA MET A 135 4.74 -8.93 12.26
C MET A 135 6.09 -9.11 12.99
N SER A 136 6.23 -10.08 13.89
CA SER A 136 7.52 -10.34 14.57
C SER A 136 8.63 -10.76 13.60
N ASN A 137 8.26 -11.36 12.46
CA ASN A 137 9.17 -11.68 11.36
C ASN A 137 9.63 -10.45 10.54
N TYR A 138 8.97 -9.30 10.74
CA TYR A 138 9.15 -8.07 9.95
C TYR A 138 9.35 -6.86 10.88
N PRO A 139 10.41 -6.84 11.71
CA PRO A 139 10.56 -5.84 12.76
C PRO A 139 10.64 -4.40 12.22
N THR A 140 11.21 -4.19 11.04
CA THR A 140 11.24 -2.85 10.43
C THR A 140 9.85 -2.43 9.98
N LEU A 141 9.12 -3.30 9.26
CA LEU A 141 7.73 -3.01 8.85
C LEU A 141 6.80 -2.83 10.06
N ALA A 142 6.98 -3.59 11.14
CA ALA A 142 6.23 -3.44 12.38
C ALA A 142 6.44 -2.04 12.99
N ARG A 143 7.70 -1.58 13.06
CA ARG A 143 8.00 -0.22 13.52
C ARG A 143 7.39 0.84 12.60
N LEU A 144 7.42 0.63 11.28
CA LEU A 144 6.83 1.55 10.32
C LEU A 144 5.31 1.66 10.51
N TYR A 145 4.62 0.55 10.79
CA TYR A 145 3.20 0.57 11.14
C TYR A 145 2.92 1.54 12.30
N ASP A 146 3.67 1.43 13.40
CA ASP A 146 3.51 2.33 14.56
C ASP A 146 3.77 3.79 14.18
N GLN A 147 4.80 4.04 13.36
CA GLN A 147 5.09 5.40 12.86
C GLN A 147 3.95 5.94 11.99
N TYR A 148 3.41 5.15 11.08
CA TYR A 148 2.30 5.56 10.22
C TYR A 148 1.04 5.86 11.02
N MET A 149 0.73 5.08 12.05
CA MET A 149 -0.45 5.30 12.90
C MET A 149 -0.38 6.59 13.72
N THR A 150 0.79 7.22 13.85
CA THR A 150 0.98 8.49 14.55
C THR A 150 1.11 9.70 13.63
N HIS A 151 1.22 9.48 12.31
CA HIS A 151 1.40 10.57 11.37
C HIS A 151 0.05 11.16 10.93
N PRO A 152 -0.18 12.47 11.06
CA PRO A 152 -1.50 13.07 10.83
C PRO A 152 -2.12 12.77 9.46
N ALA A 153 -1.31 12.72 8.40
CA ALA A 153 -1.81 12.42 7.05
C ALA A 153 -2.29 10.97 6.89
N PHE A 154 -1.62 10.01 7.55
CA PHE A 154 -2.03 8.60 7.51
C PHE A 154 -3.22 8.37 8.44
N GLU A 155 -3.23 9.02 9.60
CA GLU A 155 -4.33 8.98 10.56
C GLU A 155 -5.64 9.50 9.92
N ALA A 156 -5.59 10.62 9.21
CA ALA A 156 -6.72 11.18 8.47
C ALA A 156 -7.18 10.29 7.30
N ALA A 157 -6.30 9.45 6.77
CA ALA A 157 -6.58 8.54 5.66
C ALA A 157 -7.04 7.13 6.12
N LEU A 158 -7.19 6.89 7.42
CA LEU A 158 -7.66 5.61 7.94
C LEU A 158 -9.07 5.28 7.43
N PRO A 159 -9.37 3.99 7.09
CA PRO A 159 -10.69 3.59 6.59
C PRO A 159 -11.85 4.04 7.48
N ASP A 160 -11.72 3.92 8.81
CA ASP A 160 -12.77 4.27 9.77
C ASP A 160 -13.01 5.78 9.92
N ARG A 161 -12.18 6.60 9.28
CA ARG A 161 -12.31 8.08 9.27
C ARG A 161 -12.77 8.64 7.93
N GLN A 162 -13.12 7.77 6.99
CA GLN A 162 -13.64 8.19 5.69
C GLN A 162 -15.14 8.45 5.77
N PRO A 163 -15.70 9.35 4.94
CA PRO A 163 -17.13 9.68 4.96
C PRO A 163 -18.07 8.48 4.72
N ASP A 164 -17.58 7.40 4.11
CA ASP A 164 -18.28 6.16 3.83
C ASP A 164 -17.97 5.04 4.83
N ALA A 165 -17.22 5.33 5.90
CA ALA A 165 -16.99 4.38 6.98
C ALA A 165 -18.34 3.90 7.56
N PRO A 166 -18.53 2.58 7.78
CA PRO A 166 -19.73 2.08 8.42
C PRO A 166 -19.90 2.76 9.78
N SER A 167 -21.10 3.25 10.09
CA SER A 167 -21.38 3.75 11.44
C SER A 167 -21.10 2.64 12.44
N SER A 168 -20.33 2.94 13.48
CA SER A 168 -20.14 2.04 14.62
C SER A 168 -21.52 1.68 15.16
N ALA A 169 -21.90 0.41 15.03
CA ALA A 169 -23.11 -0.13 15.65
C ALA A 169 -22.94 -0.18 17.18
#